data_AF-A0A3M0FU33-F1
#
_entry.id   AF-A0A3M0FU33-F1
#
_cell.length_a   1.000
_cell.length_b   1.000
_cell.length_c   1.000
_cell.angle_alpha   90.00
_cell.angle_beta   90.00
_cell.angle_gamma   90.00
#
_symmetry.space_group_name_H-M   'P 1'
#
loop_
_entity.id
_entity.type
_entity.pdbx_description
1 polymer ?
#
loop_
_entity_poly.entity_id
_entity_poly.type
_entity_poly.pdbx_seq_one_letter_code
_entity_poly.pdbx_strand_id
1 'polypeptide(L)'
;MEPAARVEDEIAHGYGMLAMVGGALVGVAAGIAVVGAIGLTGGLAAVAIAGAVAGGGLAGDQIASGLETIFDLPEPTTGVLAVGSPNVFINGRSAIRAELSSASSCNGLPFNHPPWLGSIIVREGSSTVFINGQPASRLKSTLTCGAHIKTASPNVFIGGETVRTGFVFDLEAWTRGGLQILGIGAAVGAGAFAAMAGVAAFGAFLGIGALGFVGMEGVGLVGDAIGPGYRDLLQGLVGMGMVVSGPKLAREGSIASERSRISQLSRDGQIEDARAILKRHVDAGDIDGVVRRLDVSTDGQRGFLWSGNKVAAGQYAEAHGGTTLEGTPGGRVIDDWDHLNTSMPWDKGGEQVWGQTSARYTRGLTGDVEALQSPSRAGGGYVFRKYEMPEIEAGKAAGRITSFEEKIVLPDTGNWP
;
A
#
# COMPACT_ATOMS: atom_id res chain seq x y z
N MET A 1 -34.00 22.37 -12.97
CA MET A 1 -33.92 23.33 -14.09
C MET A 1 -32.55 23.96 -14.00
N GLU A 2 -31.82 24.12 -15.10
CA GLU A 2 -30.43 24.57 -15.06
C GLU A 2 -30.24 25.91 -15.79
N PRO A 3 -29.27 26.74 -15.36
CA PRO A 3 -28.88 27.96 -16.07
C PRO A 3 -28.62 27.75 -17.57
N ALA A 4 -29.21 28.61 -18.42
CA ALA A 4 -29.11 28.49 -19.86
C ALA A 4 -27.73 28.91 -20.40
N ALA A 5 -27.19 28.14 -21.34
CA ALA A 5 -25.86 28.39 -21.91
C ALA A 5 -25.89 29.34 -23.11
N ARG A 6 -24.81 30.11 -23.28
CA ARG A 6 -24.66 31.18 -24.28
C ARG A 6 -23.26 31.18 -24.89
N VAL A 7 -23.12 31.76 -26.07
CA VAL A 7 -21.80 32.02 -26.67
C VAL A 7 -20.94 32.85 -25.73
N GLU A 8 -19.65 32.54 -25.59
CA GLU A 8 -18.63 33.00 -24.62
C GLU A 8 -18.71 32.36 -23.23
N ASP A 9 -19.69 31.48 -22.97
CA ASP A 9 -19.68 30.75 -21.70
C ASP A 9 -18.54 29.73 -21.73
N GLU A 10 -17.89 29.56 -20.59
CA GLU A 10 -16.71 28.73 -20.40
C GLU A 10 -17.08 27.26 -20.47
N ILE A 11 -16.15 26.44 -20.95
CA ILE A 11 -16.21 24.99 -20.84
C ILE A 11 -15.03 24.50 -20.00
N ALA A 12 -15.20 23.36 -19.33
CA ALA A 12 -14.15 22.74 -18.53
C ALA A 12 -14.24 21.22 -18.52
N HIS A 13 -13.13 20.61 -18.10
CA HIS A 13 -13.09 19.22 -17.66
C HIS A 13 -12.89 19.18 -16.15
N GLY A 14 -13.31 18.08 -15.51
CA GLY A 14 -13.06 17.86 -14.08
C GLY A 14 -11.62 17.50 -13.78
N TYR A 15 -11.29 17.37 -12.49
CA TYR A 15 -9.98 16.94 -12.02
C TYR A 15 -9.83 15.40 -11.98
N GLY A 16 -10.90 14.66 -12.24
CA GLY A 16 -10.94 13.19 -12.16
C GLY A 16 -9.83 12.51 -12.97
N MET A 17 -9.62 12.90 -14.23
CA MET A 17 -8.54 12.37 -15.07
C MET A 17 -7.13 12.58 -14.47
N LEU A 18 -6.84 13.79 -14.00
CA LEU A 18 -5.57 14.10 -13.36
C LEU A 18 -5.34 13.23 -12.13
N ALA A 19 -6.37 13.12 -11.28
CA ALA A 19 -6.29 12.38 -10.03
C ALA A 19 -6.19 10.87 -10.25
N MET A 20 -6.90 10.33 -11.25
CA MET A 20 -6.76 8.92 -11.66
C MET A 20 -5.35 8.61 -12.15
N VAL A 21 -4.78 9.45 -13.01
CA VAL A 21 -3.41 9.25 -13.51
C VAL A 21 -2.41 9.34 -12.36
N GLY A 22 -2.51 10.36 -11.51
CA GLY A 22 -1.65 10.51 -10.34
C GLY A 22 -1.75 9.33 -9.38
N GLY A 23 -2.96 8.91 -9.06
CA GLY A 23 -3.23 7.77 -8.19
C GLY A 23 -2.76 6.44 -8.78
N ALA A 24 -2.95 6.22 -10.09
CA ALA A 24 -2.47 5.05 -10.79
C ALA A 24 -0.94 4.94 -10.75
N LEU A 25 -0.22 6.06 -10.88
CA LEU A 25 1.25 6.09 -10.76
C LEU A 25 1.72 5.71 -9.34
N VAL A 26 1.03 6.19 -8.30
CA VAL A 26 1.28 5.71 -6.92
C VAL A 26 0.99 4.21 -6.82
N GLY A 27 -0.08 3.76 -7.45
CA GLY A 27 -0.43 2.35 -7.59
C GLY A 27 0.65 1.50 -8.26
N VAL A 28 1.28 1.98 -9.34
CA VAL A 28 2.40 1.29 -9.99
C VAL A 28 3.56 1.10 -9.00
N ALA A 29 3.97 2.17 -8.33
CA ALA A 29 5.08 2.13 -7.38
C ALA A 29 4.78 1.17 -6.21
N ALA A 30 3.57 1.23 -5.66
CA ALA A 30 3.12 0.32 -4.60
C ALA A 30 3.06 -1.13 -5.09
N GLY A 31 2.52 -1.39 -6.27
CA GLY A 31 2.44 -2.73 -6.85
C GLY A 31 3.82 -3.37 -7.03
N ILE A 32 4.78 -2.63 -7.58
CA ILE A 32 6.17 -3.09 -7.73
C ILE A 32 6.80 -3.36 -6.36
N ALA A 33 6.55 -2.49 -5.38
CA ALA A 33 7.08 -2.68 -4.03
C ALA A 33 6.47 -3.90 -3.33
N VAL A 34 5.17 -4.20 -3.52
CA VAL A 34 4.55 -5.44 -3.04
C VAL A 34 5.21 -6.66 -3.69
N VAL A 35 5.40 -6.64 -5.02
CA VAL A 35 6.06 -7.73 -5.75
C VAL A 35 7.44 -8.02 -5.18
N GLY A 36 8.25 -6.99 -4.93
CA GLY A 36 9.56 -7.15 -4.30
C GLY A 36 9.49 -7.62 -2.84
N ALA A 37 8.56 -7.08 -2.06
CA ALA A 37 8.45 -7.37 -0.62
C ALA A 37 8.18 -8.85 -0.31
N ILE A 38 7.42 -9.55 -1.16
CA ILE A 38 7.04 -10.95 -0.95
C ILE A 38 7.53 -11.89 -2.06
N GLY A 39 8.36 -11.39 -2.99
CA GLY A 39 8.98 -12.20 -4.04
C GLY A 39 8.01 -12.76 -5.07
N LEU A 40 6.98 -11.99 -5.46
CA LEU A 40 6.04 -12.42 -6.50
C LEU A 40 6.73 -12.53 -7.85
N THR A 41 6.34 -13.53 -8.65
CA THR A 41 6.85 -13.72 -10.00
C THR A 41 5.72 -14.03 -10.99
N GLY A 42 6.01 -13.86 -12.28
CA GLY A 42 5.09 -14.21 -13.36
C GLY A 42 3.72 -13.53 -13.25
N GLY A 43 2.65 -14.30 -13.48
CA GLY A 43 1.28 -13.79 -13.53
C GLY A 43 0.80 -13.16 -12.21
N LEU A 44 1.23 -13.68 -11.05
CA LEU A 44 0.82 -13.14 -9.75
C LEU A 44 1.43 -11.74 -9.51
N ALA A 45 2.64 -11.49 -10.00
CA ALA A 45 3.23 -10.15 -9.96
C ALA A 45 2.44 -9.15 -10.82
N ALA A 46 2.02 -9.56 -12.02
CA ALA A 46 1.19 -8.72 -12.89
C ALA A 46 -0.17 -8.41 -12.24
N VAL A 47 -0.80 -9.40 -11.60
CA VAL A 47 -2.06 -9.22 -10.86
C VAL A 47 -1.91 -8.22 -9.72
N ALA A 48 -0.84 -8.31 -8.93
CA ALA A 48 -0.60 -7.39 -7.81
C ALA A 48 -0.40 -5.94 -8.31
N ILE A 49 0.36 -5.75 -9.38
CA ILE A 49 0.55 -4.42 -9.99
C ILE A 49 -0.76 -3.89 -10.57
N ALA A 50 -1.49 -4.71 -11.32
CA ALA A 50 -2.79 -4.33 -11.90
C ALA A 50 -3.79 -3.90 -10.81
N GLY A 51 -3.88 -4.66 -9.72
CA GLY A 51 -4.74 -4.33 -8.59
C GLY A 51 -4.33 -3.02 -7.90
N ALA A 52 -3.03 -2.80 -7.70
CA ALA A 52 -2.53 -1.56 -7.10
C ALA A 52 -2.74 -0.33 -8.01
N VAL A 53 -2.56 -0.48 -9.33
CA VAL A 53 -2.85 0.58 -10.33
C VAL A 53 -4.33 0.95 -10.32
N ALA A 54 -5.21 -0.05 -10.37
CA ALA A 54 -6.65 0.15 -10.30
C ALA A 54 -7.06 0.81 -8.97
N GLY A 55 -6.59 0.28 -7.85
CA GLY A 55 -6.88 0.81 -6.52
C GLY A 55 -6.38 2.24 -6.34
N GLY A 56 -5.16 2.53 -6.78
CA GLY A 56 -4.58 3.87 -6.72
C GLY A 56 -5.34 4.87 -7.59
N GLY A 57 -5.66 4.50 -8.84
CA GLY A 57 -6.39 5.36 -9.77
C GLY A 57 -7.80 5.68 -9.28
N LEU A 58 -8.57 4.66 -8.86
CA LEU A 58 -9.93 4.85 -8.33
C LEU A 58 -9.93 5.62 -7.00
N ALA A 59 -8.95 5.39 -6.12
CA ALA A 59 -8.81 6.17 -4.90
C ALA A 59 -8.51 7.64 -5.21
N GLY A 60 -7.64 7.91 -6.20
CA GLY A 60 -7.38 9.26 -6.68
C GLY A 60 -8.64 9.97 -7.20
N ASP A 61 -9.41 9.28 -8.04
CA ASP A 61 -10.71 9.75 -8.57
C ASP A 61 -11.70 10.12 -7.46
N GLN A 62 -11.84 9.26 -6.45
CA GLN A 62 -12.71 9.50 -5.29
C GLN A 62 -12.25 10.70 -4.45
N ILE A 63 -10.94 10.86 -4.23
CA ILE A 63 -10.39 12.04 -3.55
C ILE A 63 -10.76 13.31 -4.32
N ALA A 64 -10.55 13.33 -5.64
CA ALA A 64 -10.88 14.49 -6.46
C ALA A 64 -12.38 14.80 -6.43
N SER A 65 -13.23 13.80 -6.65
CA SER A 65 -14.69 13.94 -6.65
C SER A 65 -15.20 14.48 -5.30
N GLY A 66 -14.64 13.98 -4.19
CA GLY A 66 -14.98 14.45 -2.85
C GLY A 66 -14.53 15.89 -2.60
N LEU A 67 -13.32 16.27 -2.99
CA LEU A 67 -12.82 17.64 -2.84
C LEU A 67 -13.60 18.63 -3.72
N GLU A 68 -13.91 18.27 -4.97
CA GLU A 68 -14.74 19.05 -5.87
C GLU A 68 -16.11 19.33 -5.25
N THR A 69 -16.75 18.31 -4.66
CA THR A 69 -18.08 18.44 -4.06
C THR A 69 -18.06 19.26 -2.75
N ILE A 70 -17.05 19.07 -1.90
CA ILE A 70 -16.97 19.73 -0.59
C ILE A 70 -16.59 21.20 -0.72
N PHE A 71 -15.66 21.51 -1.62
CA PHE A 71 -15.05 22.84 -1.73
C PHE A 71 -15.47 23.63 -2.97
N ASP A 72 -16.33 23.07 -3.82
CA ASP A 72 -16.75 23.67 -5.09
C ASP A 72 -15.54 24.17 -5.90
N LEU A 73 -14.57 23.25 -6.09
CA LEU A 73 -13.28 23.62 -6.65
C LEU A 73 -13.43 24.22 -8.06
N PRO A 74 -12.81 25.37 -8.35
CA PRO A 74 -12.99 26.05 -9.61
C PRO A 74 -12.30 25.28 -10.74
N GLU A 75 -13.09 24.59 -11.57
CA GLU A 75 -12.58 23.84 -12.71
C GLU A 75 -11.80 24.76 -13.69
N PRO A 76 -10.64 24.34 -14.20
CA PRO A 76 -9.86 25.16 -15.13
C PRO A 76 -10.61 25.32 -16.45
N THR A 77 -10.74 26.56 -16.92
CA THR A 77 -11.37 26.83 -18.22
C THR A 77 -10.53 26.22 -19.33
N THR A 78 -11.15 25.35 -20.13
CA THR A 78 -10.48 24.66 -21.24
C THR A 78 -10.79 25.28 -22.59
N GLY A 79 -11.84 26.10 -22.67
CA GLY A 79 -12.26 26.82 -23.86
C GLY A 79 -13.51 27.66 -23.60
N VAL A 80 -14.08 28.22 -24.66
CA VAL A 80 -15.35 28.96 -24.61
C VAL A 80 -16.24 28.58 -25.78
N LEU A 81 -17.55 28.64 -25.56
CA LEU A 81 -18.54 28.46 -26.62
C LEU A 81 -18.43 29.62 -27.63
N ALA A 82 -18.41 29.32 -28.92
CA ALA A 82 -18.17 30.31 -29.98
C ALA A 82 -19.33 30.41 -30.98
N VAL A 83 -20.08 29.33 -31.19
CA VAL A 83 -21.17 29.26 -32.17
C VAL A 83 -22.50 29.08 -31.45
N GLY A 84 -23.46 29.98 -31.70
CA GLY A 84 -24.77 30.00 -31.05
C GLY A 84 -25.95 29.99 -32.03
N SER A 85 -27.15 30.25 -31.52
CA SER A 85 -28.33 30.54 -32.32
C SER A 85 -28.16 31.86 -33.08
N PRO A 86 -28.64 31.96 -34.33
CA PRO A 86 -28.59 33.21 -35.10
C PRO A 86 -29.68 34.22 -34.70
N ASN A 87 -30.71 33.80 -33.96
CA ASN A 87 -31.89 34.64 -33.70
C ASN A 87 -32.52 34.49 -32.31
N VAL A 88 -32.03 33.55 -31.48
CA VAL A 88 -32.44 33.42 -30.08
C VAL A 88 -31.27 33.83 -29.19
N PHE A 89 -31.51 34.86 -28.39
CA PHE A 89 -30.52 35.46 -27.51
C PHE A 89 -30.98 35.32 -26.06
N ILE A 90 -30.04 35.04 -25.16
CA ILE A 90 -30.26 34.99 -23.73
C ILE A 90 -29.33 36.02 -23.12
N ASN A 91 -29.89 37.04 -22.47
CA ASN A 91 -29.14 38.20 -21.97
C ASN A 91 -28.21 38.81 -23.03
N GLY A 92 -28.72 38.98 -24.25
CA GLY A 92 -27.98 39.61 -25.37
C GLY A 92 -26.91 38.74 -26.03
N ARG A 93 -26.63 37.52 -25.54
CA ARG A 93 -25.68 36.58 -26.14
C ARG A 93 -26.42 35.43 -26.81
N SER A 94 -25.92 34.95 -27.95
CA SER A 94 -26.58 33.86 -28.70
C SER A 94 -26.73 32.61 -27.86
N ALA A 95 -27.93 32.03 -27.84
CA ALA A 95 -28.23 30.83 -27.07
C ALA A 95 -27.55 29.58 -27.64
N ILE A 96 -27.20 28.62 -26.79
CA ILE A 96 -26.48 27.41 -27.20
C ILE A 96 -27.45 26.25 -27.43
N ARG A 97 -27.18 25.49 -28.48
CA ARG A 97 -28.00 24.39 -28.98
C ARG A 97 -27.17 23.14 -29.15
N ALA A 98 -27.70 22.00 -28.74
CA ALA A 98 -27.10 20.72 -29.12
C ALA A 98 -27.02 20.61 -30.66
N GLU A 99 -26.03 19.87 -31.15
CA GLU A 99 -25.71 19.61 -32.57
C GLU A 99 -25.21 20.79 -33.41
N LEU A 100 -25.74 22.00 -33.18
CA LEU A 100 -25.50 23.17 -34.03
C LEU A 100 -24.61 24.24 -33.40
N SER A 101 -24.42 24.20 -32.08
CA SER A 101 -23.48 25.07 -31.37
C SER A 101 -22.17 24.34 -31.07
N SER A 102 -21.11 25.12 -30.91
CA SER A 102 -19.78 24.58 -30.63
C SER A 102 -18.87 25.57 -29.91
N ALA A 103 -17.86 25.02 -29.23
CA ALA A 103 -16.65 25.76 -28.88
C ALA A 103 -15.68 25.81 -30.07
N SER A 104 -14.84 26.84 -30.14
CA SER A 104 -13.84 27.00 -31.20
C SER A 104 -12.53 26.24 -30.92
N SER A 105 -12.30 25.88 -29.66
CA SER A 105 -11.16 25.09 -29.20
C SER A 105 -11.41 24.53 -27.80
N CYS A 106 -10.60 23.54 -27.43
CA CYS A 106 -10.49 23.05 -26.06
C CYS A 106 -9.05 22.59 -25.82
N ASN A 107 -8.40 23.09 -24.78
CA ASN A 107 -7.01 22.69 -24.45
C ASN A 107 -6.92 21.31 -23.76
N GLY A 108 -8.05 20.74 -23.35
CA GLY A 108 -8.15 19.42 -22.72
C GLY A 108 -7.51 19.29 -21.34
N LEU A 109 -7.26 20.42 -20.66
CA LEU A 109 -6.69 20.39 -19.31
C LEU A 109 -7.74 20.00 -18.24
N PRO A 110 -7.35 19.29 -17.17
CA PRO A 110 -6.05 18.65 -16.99
C PRO A 110 -6.05 17.22 -17.57
N PHE A 111 -5.11 16.93 -18.48
CA PHE A 111 -4.84 15.58 -19.02
C PHE A 111 -6.01 14.81 -19.64
N ASN A 112 -7.08 15.48 -20.07
CA ASN A 112 -8.18 14.81 -20.75
C ASN A 112 -7.80 14.49 -22.19
N HIS A 113 -7.36 15.47 -22.98
CA HIS A 113 -6.89 15.23 -24.34
C HIS A 113 -5.87 16.30 -24.77
N PRO A 114 -5.05 16.06 -25.82
CA PRO A 114 -4.23 17.12 -26.42
C PRO A 114 -5.10 18.29 -26.91
N PRO A 115 -4.54 19.51 -27.07
CA PRO A 115 -5.31 20.65 -27.54
C PRO A 115 -6.08 20.37 -28.83
N TRP A 116 -7.40 20.46 -28.75
CA TRP A 116 -8.30 20.30 -29.89
C TRP A 116 -8.55 21.69 -30.48
N LEU A 117 -8.01 21.91 -31.67
CA LEU A 117 -8.21 23.14 -32.44
C LEU A 117 -9.37 22.92 -33.44
N GLY A 118 -10.39 23.76 -33.38
CA GLY A 118 -11.54 23.70 -34.28
C GLY A 118 -12.87 23.45 -33.56
N SER A 119 -13.93 23.28 -34.36
CA SER A 119 -15.30 23.20 -33.85
C SER A 119 -15.53 21.95 -33.00
N ILE A 120 -15.86 22.15 -31.72
CA ILE A 120 -16.22 21.09 -30.78
C ILE A 120 -17.70 21.22 -30.49
N ILE A 121 -18.48 20.30 -31.06
CA ILE A 121 -19.94 20.40 -31.07
C ILE A 121 -20.52 20.06 -29.70
N VAL A 122 -21.51 20.85 -29.27
CA VAL A 122 -22.31 20.58 -28.07
C VAL A 122 -23.25 19.40 -28.32
N ARG A 123 -23.27 18.42 -27.41
CA ARG A 123 -23.96 17.14 -27.60
C ARG A 123 -25.09 16.88 -26.64
N GLU A 124 -25.35 17.80 -25.74
CA GLU A 124 -26.42 17.66 -24.75
C GLU A 124 -27.27 18.92 -24.66
N GLY A 125 -28.55 18.70 -24.35
CA GLY A 125 -29.53 19.77 -24.17
C GLY A 125 -30.81 19.27 -23.50
N SER A 126 -31.85 20.09 -23.53
CA SER A 126 -33.15 19.79 -22.92
C SER A 126 -34.01 18.86 -23.79
N SER A 127 -34.66 17.89 -23.16
CA SER A 127 -35.71 17.07 -23.77
C SER A 127 -36.98 17.83 -24.14
N THR A 128 -37.24 18.99 -23.52
CA THR A 128 -38.54 19.68 -23.62
C THR A 128 -38.42 21.11 -24.17
N VAL A 129 -37.23 21.70 -24.16
CA VAL A 129 -36.99 23.06 -24.63
C VAL A 129 -36.09 23.02 -25.84
N PHE A 130 -36.61 23.53 -26.96
CA PHE A 130 -35.91 23.52 -28.25
C PHE A 130 -35.66 24.95 -28.73
N ILE A 131 -34.48 25.20 -29.26
CA ILE A 131 -34.10 26.46 -29.90
C ILE A 131 -33.72 26.14 -31.34
N ASN A 132 -34.45 26.72 -32.29
CA ASN A 132 -34.33 26.41 -33.72
C ASN A 132 -34.43 24.90 -34.03
N GLY A 133 -35.34 24.20 -33.35
CA GLY A 133 -35.55 22.77 -33.54
C GLY A 133 -34.53 21.84 -32.86
N GLN A 134 -33.54 22.39 -32.14
CA GLN A 134 -32.52 21.60 -31.44
C GLN A 134 -32.65 21.72 -29.91
N PRO A 135 -32.33 20.67 -29.14
CA PRO A 135 -32.30 20.73 -27.67
C PRO A 135 -31.48 21.92 -27.16
N ALA A 136 -32.07 22.72 -26.28
CA ALA A 136 -31.40 23.88 -25.70
C ALA A 136 -30.40 23.44 -24.63
N SER A 137 -29.13 23.87 -24.77
CA SER A 137 -28.05 23.47 -23.86
C SER A 137 -27.97 24.41 -22.64
N ARG A 138 -27.46 23.87 -21.54
CA ARG A 138 -27.44 24.52 -20.23
C ARG A 138 -26.18 24.16 -19.46
N LEU A 139 -26.03 24.71 -18.26
CA LEU A 139 -24.94 24.38 -17.35
C LEU A 139 -24.76 22.85 -17.27
N LYS A 140 -23.50 22.40 -17.25
CA LYS A 140 -23.07 21.00 -17.27
C LYS A 140 -23.45 20.17 -18.51
N SER A 141 -24.14 20.72 -19.53
CA SER A 141 -24.29 20.01 -20.82
C SER A 141 -22.92 19.75 -21.46
N THR A 142 -22.69 18.53 -21.97
CA THR A 142 -21.38 18.15 -22.51
C THR A 142 -21.21 18.42 -24.01
N LEU A 143 -19.94 18.54 -24.39
CA LEU A 143 -19.45 18.69 -25.75
C LEU A 143 -18.81 17.38 -26.23
N THR A 144 -18.58 17.27 -27.54
CA THR A 144 -18.02 16.07 -28.18
C THR A 144 -16.69 15.60 -27.57
N CYS A 145 -15.89 16.51 -26.99
CA CYS A 145 -14.61 16.17 -26.35
C CYS A 145 -14.72 15.80 -24.85
N GLY A 146 -15.93 15.66 -24.31
CA GLY A 146 -16.18 15.36 -22.90
C GLY A 146 -16.18 16.58 -21.97
N ALA A 147 -15.74 17.76 -22.44
CA ALA A 147 -15.87 18.99 -21.68
C ALA A 147 -17.35 19.32 -21.43
N HIS A 148 -17.65 19.93 -20.31
CA HIS A 148 -18.99 20.40 -19.99
C HIS A 148 -19.02 21.92 -19.89
N ILE A 149 -20.22 22.49 -20.06
CA ILE A 149 -20.44 23.93 -19.93
C ILE A 149 -20.31 24.33 -18.45
N LYS A 150 -19.32 25.17 -18.15
CA LYS A 150 -18.91 25.59 -16.80
C LYS A 150 -19.59 26.87 -16.33
N THR A 151 -19.81 27.83 -17.22
CA THR A 151 -20.54 29.07 -16.88
C THR A 151 -21.82 29.17 -17.71
N ALA A 152 -22.80 29.96 -17.23
CA ALA A 152 -24.11 30.05 -17.85
C ALA A 152 -24.84 31.34 -17.44
N SER A 153 -26.06 31.52 -17.93
CA SER A 153 -26.93 32.65 -17.60
C SER A 153 -27.26 32.74 -16.10
N PRO A 154 -27.12 33.90 -15.45
CA PRO A 154 -27.41 34.03 -14.02
C PRO A 154 -28.91 34.01 -13.67
N ASN A 155 -29.80 34.17 -14.66
CA ASN A 155 -31.22 34.43 -14.42
C ASN A 155 -32.18 33.80 -15.45
N VAL A 156 -31.66 33.04 -16.42
CA VAL A 156 -32.50 32.32 -17.39
C VAL A 156 -32.21 30.84 -17.23
N PHE A 157 -33.26 30.06 -17.02
CA PHE A 157 -33.17 28.64 -16.71
C PHE A 157 -33.95 27.82 -17.73
N ILE A 158 -33.39 26.68 -18.11
CA ILE A 158 -33.98 25.71 -19.03
C ILE A 158 -34.34 24.44 -18.24
N GLY A 159 -35.61 24.03 -18.35
CA GLY A 159 -36.13 22.80 -17.75
C GLY A 159 -35.93 21.57 -18.63
N GLY A 160 -36.51 20.45 -18.20
CA GLY A 160 -36.43 19.15 -18.89
C GLY A 160 -35.17 18.34 -18.54
N GLU A 161 -35.26 17.03 -18.72
CA GLU A 161 -34.13 16.11 -18.57
C GLU A 161 -33.07 16.35 -19.65
N THR A 162 -31.82 15.94 -19.37
CA THR A 162 -30.73 15.99 -20.36
C THR A 162 -30.89 14.90 -21.40
N VAL A 163 -30.91 15.29 -22.67
CA VAL A 163 -30.80 14.34 -23.80
C VAL A 163 -29.45 14.50 -24.47
N ARG A 164 -28.84 13.36 -24.82
CA ARG A 164 -27.60 13.30 -25.60
C ARG A 164 -27.96 13.10 -27.07
N THR A 165 -27.50 14.01 -27.92
CA THR A 165 -27.82 14.05 -29.36
C THR A 165 -26.75 13.43 -30.24
N GLY A 166 -25.63 12.99 -29.66
CA GLY A 166 -24.58 12.30 -30.42
C GLY A 166 -23.46 11.76 -29.53
N PHE A 167 -22.42 11.26 -30.17
CA PHE A 167 -21.25 10.73 -29.48
C PHE A 167 -20.52 11.84 -28.69
N VAL A 168 -20.09 11.50 -27.47
CA VAL A 168 -19.07 12.28 -26.75
C VAL A 168 -17.97 11.36 -26.29
N PHE A 169 -16.76 11.84 -26.51
CA PHE A 169 -15.52 11.19 -26.15
C PHE A 169 -15.19 11.52 -24.70
N ASP A 170 -15.87 10.84 -23.79
CA ASP A 170 -15.69 10.99 -22.35
C ASP A 170 -14.55 10.09 -21.87
N LEU A 171 -13.33 10.60 -21.98
CA LEU A 171 -12.13 9.90 -21.56
C LEU A 171 -12.07 9.67 -20.06
N GLU A 172 -12.67 10.55 -19.25
CA GLU A 172 -12.74 10.38 -17.81
C GLU A 172 -13.59 9.16 -17.45
N ALA A 173 -14.81 9.09 -17.94
CA ALA A 173 -15.69 7.95 -17.71
C ALA A 173 -15.09 6.64 -18.25
N TRP A 174 -14.45 6.69 -19.43
CA TRP A 174 -13.79 5.51 -20.00
C TRP A 174 -12.62 5.03 -19.14
N THR A 175 -11.78 5.94 -18.65
CA THR A 175 -10.64 5.61 -17.79
C THR A 175 -11.11 5.05 -16.45
N ARG A 176 -12.11 5.68 -15.83
CA ARG A 176 -12.73 5.21 -14.58
C ARG A 176 -13.28 3.79 -14.74
N GLY A 177 -14.05 3.54 -15.80
CA GLY A 177 -14.57 2.20 -16.12
C GLY A 177 -13.47 1.18 -16.40
N GLY A 178 -12.41 1.58 -17.12
CA GLY A 178 -11.24 0.75 -17.38
C GLY A 178 -10.50 0.34 -16.10
N LEU A 179 -10.31 1.27 -15.16
CA LEU A 179 -9.71 0.98 -13.85
C LEU A 179 -10.60 0.06 -13.00
N GLN A 180 -11.92 0.23 -13.02
CA GLN A 180 -12.85 -0.68 -12.34
C GLN A 180 -12.74 -2.11 -12.90
N ILE A 181 -12.74 -2.27 -14.22
CA ILE A 181 -12.57 -3.57 -14.88
C ILE A 181 -11.20 -4.17 -14.53
N LEU A 182 -10.14 -3.36 -14.54
CA LEU A 182 -8.80 -3.79 -14.15
C LEU A 182 -8.75 -4.27 -12.71
N GLY A 183 -9.37 -3.53 -11.78
CA GLY A 183 -9.44 -3.88 -10.36
C GLY A 183 -10.21 -5.17 -10.10
N ILE A 184 -11.36 -5.33 -10.74
CA ILE A 184 -12.16 -6.57 -10.67
C ILE A 184 -11.36 -7.74 -11.26
N GLY A 185 -10.73 -7.54 -12.42
CA GLY A 185 -9.89 -8.54 -13.06
C GLY A 185 -8.71 -8.97 -12.19
N ALA A 186 -8.05 -8.01 -11.52
CA ALA A 186 -6.98 -8.28 -10.57
C ALA A 186 -7.48 -9.04 -9.33
N ALA A 187 -8.64 -8.67 -8.77
CA ALA A 187 -9.25 -9.39 -7.66
C ALA A 187 -9.60 -10.84 -8.04
N VAL A 188 -10.21 -11.06 -9.19
CA VAL A 188 -10.51 -12.41 -9.71
C VAL A 188 -9.23 -13.21 -9.93
N GLY A 189 -8.21 -12.59 -10.54
CA GLY A 189 -6.89 -13.21 -10.75
C GLY A 189 -6.23 -13.61 -9.43
N ALA A 190 -6.23 -12.71 -8.44
CA ALA A 190 -5.68 -12.98 -7.11
C ALA A 190 -6.44 -14.11 -6.41
N GLY A 191 -7.77 -14.14 -6.53
CA GLY A 191 -8.61 -15.22 -6.04
C GLY A 191 -8.27 -16.57 -6.70
N ALA A 192 -8.03 -16.59 -8.01
CA ALA A 192 -7.61 -17.80 -8.72
C ALA A 192 -6.25 -18.31 -8.23
N PHE A 193 -5.27 -17.41 -8.05
CA PHE A 193 -3.97 -17.78 -7.45
C PHE A 193 -4.10 -18.29 -6.02
N ALA A 194 -4.95 -17.65 -5.20
CA ALA A 194 -5.23 -18.09 -3.85
C ALA A 194 -5.90 -19.47 -3.82
N ALA A 195 -6.84 -19.75 -4.74
CA ALA A 195 -7.46 -21.06 -4.90
C ALA A 195 -6.45 -22.14 -5.29
N MET A 196 -5.53 -21.85 -6.22
CA MET A 196 -4.43 -22.76 -6.57
C MET A 196 -3.49 -23.03 -5.40
N ALA A 197 -3.28 -22.06 -4.52
CA ALA A 197 -2.50 -22.22 -3.28
C ALA A 197 -3.23 -23.03 -2.19
N GLY A 198 -4.53 -23.30 -2.36
CA GLY A 198 -5.34 -24.16 -1.50
C GLY A 198 -6.47 -23.44 -0.76
N VAL A 199 -7.36 -24.23 -0.16
CA VAL A 199 -8.60 -23.75 0.48
C VAL A 199 -8.34 -22.73 1.58
N ALA A 200 -7.29 -22.92 2.38
CA ALA A 200 -6.94 -21.97 3.44
C ALA A 200 -6.54 -20.60 2.88
N ALA A 201 -5.71 -20.56 1.83
CA ALA A 201 -5.29 -19.33 1.18
C ALA A 201 -6.47 -18.63 0.48
N PHE A 202 -7.33 -19.39 -0.19
CA PHE A 202 -8.54 -18.85 -0.80
C PHE A 202 -9.53 -18.30 0.23
N GLY A 203 -9.76 -19.03 1.33
CA GLY A 203 -10.61 -18.56 2.43
C GLY A 203 -10.08 -17.27 3.06
N ALA A 204 -8.75 -17.18 3.28
CA ALA A 204 -8.12 -15.96 3.76
C ALA A 204 -8.29 -14.79 2.77
N PHE A 205 -8.11 -15.03 1.47
CA PHE A 205 -8.33 -14.03 0.42
C PHE A 205 -9.76 -13.49 0.42
N LEU A 206 -10.76 -14.37 0.45
CA LEU A 206 -12.17 -13.98 0.51
C LEU A 206 -12.50 -13.23 1.80
N GLY A 207 -11.97 -13.69 2.93
CA GLY A 207 -12.14 -13.03 4.23
C GLY A 207 -11.58 -11.62 4.24
N ILE A 208 -10.35 -11.43 3.75
CA ILE A 208 -9.72 -10.11 3.63
C ILE A 208 -10.51 -9.21 2.68
N GLY A 209 -10.93 -9.73 1.52
CA GLY A 209 -11.72 -8.99 0.55
C GLY A 209 -13.07 -8.53 1.11
N ALA A 210 -13.79 -9.42 1.79
CA ALA A 210 -15.08 -9.10 2.42
C ALA A 210 -14.93 -8.09 3.56
N LEU A 211 -13.93 -8.26 4.43
CA LEU A 211 -13.63 -7.30 5.50
C LEU A 211 -13.25 -5.93 4.94
N GLY A 212 -12.45 -5.89 3.87
CA GLY A 212 -12.10 -4.67 3.16
C GLY A 212 -13.33 -3.97 2.61
N PHE A 213 -14.23 -4.71 1.94
CA PHE A 213 -15.48 -4.15 1.40
C PHE A 213 -16.37 -3.57 2.50
N VAL A 214 -16.62 -4.32 3.57
CA VAL A 214 -17.43 -3.86 4.70
C VAL A 214 -16.79 -2.65 5.38
N GLY A 215 -15.46 -2.65 5.56
CA GLY A 215 -14.73 -1.51 6.11
C GLY A 215 -14.88 -0.25 5.27
N MET A 216 -14.74 -0.36 3.94
CA MET A 216 -14.91 0.77 3.03
C MET A 216 -16.35 1.30 2.99
N GLU A 217 -17.35 0.42 3.03
CA GLU A 217 -18.75 0.86 3.13
C GLU A 217 -19.00 1.57 4.46
N GLY A 218 -18.44 1.09 5.57
CA GLY A 218 -18.48 1.77 6.85
C GLY A 218 -17.88 3.18 6.81
N VAL A 219 -16.72 3.34 6.15
CA VAL A 219 -16.12 4.66 5.90
C VAL A 219 -17.07 5.55 5.06
N GLY A 220 -17.73 4.97 4.06
CA GLY A 220 -18.71 5.67 3.24
C GLY A 220 -19.91 6.18 4.03
N LEU A 221 -20.47 5.33 4.90
CA LEU A 221 -21.59 5.71 5.79
C LEU A 221 -21.20 6.85 6.75
N VAL A 222 -19.98 6.83 7.28
CA VAL A 222 -19.46 7.95 8.09
C VAL A 222 -19.35 9.22 7.25
N GLY A 223 -18.88 9.10 6.00
CA GLY A 223 -18.82 10.23 5.07
C GLY A 223 -20.20 10.81 4.76
N ASP A 224 -21.17 9.98 4.42
CA ASP A 224 -22.55 10.39 4.15
C ASP A 224 -23.19 11.13 5.33
N ALA A 225 -22.85 10.72 6.56
CA ALA A 225 -23.33 11.37 7.77
C ALA A 225 -22.73 12.78 8.00
N ILE A 226 -21.56 13.07 7.43
CA ILE A 226 -20.91 14.40 7.53
C ILE A 226 -21.52 15.34 6.49
N GLY A 227 -21.69 14.88 5.25
CA GLY A 227 -22.32 15.65 4.19
C GLY A 227 -21.90 15.24 2.78
N PRO A 228 -22.41 15.94 1.75
CA PRO A 228 -22.09 15.66 0.35
C PRO A 228 -20.57 15.65 0.08
N GLY A 229 -20.10 14.68 -0.71
CA GLY A 229 -18.70 14.54 -1.10
C GLY A 229 -17.78 13.87 -0.06
N TYR A 230 -18.17 13.81 1.22
CA TYR A 230 -17.32 13.22 2.27
C TYR A 230 -17.17 11.70 2.15
N ARG A 231 -18.17 10.97 1.62
CA ARG A 231 -18.03 9.55 1.29
C ARG A 231 -16.86 9.32 0.35
N ASP A 232 -16.85 10.02 -0.78
CA ASP A 232 -15.81 9.86 -1.80
C ASP A 232 -14.45 10.30 -1.26
N LEU A 233 -14.38 11.44 -0.56
CA LEU A 233 -13.13 11.91 0.02
C LEU A 233 -12.55 10.90 1.01
N LEU A 234 -13.34 10.43 1.98
CA LEU A 234 -12.84 9.54 3.03
C LEU A 234 -12.51 8.16 2.47
N GLN A 235 -13.35 7.60 1.59
CA GLN A 235 -13.06 6.33 0.92
C GLN A 235 -11.80 6.44 0.05
N GLY A 236 -11.66 7.51 -0.72
CA GLY A 236 -10.47 7.74 -1.53
C GLY A 236 -9.19 7.86 -0.68
N LEU A 237 -9.24 8.59 0.44
CA LEU A 237 -8.10 8.71 1.36
C LEU A 237 -7.72 7.38 2.02
N VAL A 238 -8.70 6.61 2.51
CA VAL A 238 -8.45 5.29 3.11
C VAL A 238 -7.93 4.32 2.06
N GLY A 239 -8.54 4.30 0.86
CA GLY A 239 -8.10 3.49 -0.27
C GLY A 239 -6.66 3.79 -0.68
N MET A 240 -6.31 5.07 -0.82
CA MET A 240 -4.94 5.50 -1.13
C MET A 240 -3.97 5.13 0.00
N GLY A 241 -4.39 5.30 1.26
CA GLY A 241 -3.60 4.87 2.41
C GLY A 241 -3.31 3.36 2.39
N MET A 242 -4.27 2.53 1.99
CA MET A 242 -4.07 1.09 1.80
C MET A 242 -3.11 0.77 0.65
N VAL A 243 -3.18 1.49 -0.48
CA VAL A 243 -2.22 1.33 -1.59
C VAL A 243 -0.81 1.66 -1.13
N VAL A 244 -0.61 2.78 -0.44
CA VAL A 244 0.71 3.23 0.02
C VAL A 244 1.27 2.34 1.14
N SER A 245 0.43 1.87 2.05
CA SER A 245 0.87 0.99 3.16
C SER A 245 0.97 -0.49 2.77
N GLY A 246 0.34 -0.90 1.66
CA GLY A 246 0.31 -2.27 1.15
C GLY A 246 1.67 -2.97 1.10
N PRO A 247 2.72 -2.37 0.50
CA PRO A 247 4.06 -2.98 0.46
C PRO A 247 4.63 -3.29 1.83
N LYS A 248 4.47 -2.35 2.78
CA LYS A 248 4.94 -2.53 4.16
C LYS A 248 4.17 -3.65 4.83
N LEU A 249 2.83 -3.63 4.75
CA LEU A 249 1.97 -4.65 5.34
C LEU A 249 2.27 -6.05 4.75
N ALA A 250 2.52 -6.14 3.44
CA ALA A 250 2.90 -7.38 2.79
C ALA A 250 4.27 -7.90 3.29
N ARG A 251 5.27 -7.02 3.43
CA ARG A 251 6.57 -7.39 4.00
C ARG A 251 6.44 -7.88 5.44
N GLU A 252 5.70 -7.15 6.26
CA GLU A 252 5.45 -7.49 7.67
C GLU A 252 4.73 -8.83 7.81
N GLY A 253 3.68 -9.06 7.00
CA GLY A 253 2.97 -10.33 6.94
C GLY A 253 3.85 -11.49 6.51
N SER A 254 4.69 -11.30 5.48
CA SER A 254 5.69 -12.31 5.04
C SER A 254 6.69 -12.63 6.15
N ILE A 255 7.23 -11.62 6.83
CA ILE A 255 8.16 -11.82 7.95
C ILE A 255 7.49 -12.63 9.07
N ALA A 256 6.27 -12.28 9.47
CA ALA A 256 5.56 -12.95 10.55
C ALA A 256 5.25 -14.42 10.18
N SER A 257 4.73 -14.66 8.98
CA SER A 257 4.43 -16.00 8.48
C SER A 257 5.69 -16.87 8.39
N GLU A 258 6.77 -16.33 7.84
CA GLU A 258 8.02 -17.08 7.68
C GLU A 258 8.69 -17.33 9.03
N ARG A 259 8.66 -16.36 9.95
CA ARG A 259 9.14 -16.56 11.33
C ARG A 259 8.41 -17.72 11.99
N SER A 260 7.08 -17.75 11.93
CA SER A 260 6.28 -18.83 12.50
C SER A 260 6.64 -20.19 11.88
N ARG A 261 6.79 -20.24 10.55
CA ARG A 261 7.16 -21.47 9.85
C ARG A 261 8.57 -21.95 10.18
N ILE A 262 9.55 -21.03 10.23
CA ILE A 262 10.93 -21.31 10.63
C ILE A 262 10.98 -21.85 12.06
N SER A 263 10.26 -21.21 13.00
CA SER A 263 10.16 -21.68 14.39
C SER A 263 9.63 -23.11 14.46
N GLN A 264 8.57 -23.41 13.71
CA GLN A 264 7.99 -24.75 13.67
C GLN A 264 9.00 -25.79 13.16
N LEU A 265 9.59 -25.55 11.98
CA LEU A 265 10.58 -26.46 11.38
C LEU A 265 11.78 -26.67 12.30
N SER A 266 12.25 -25.62 12.97
CA SER A 266 13.34 -25.72 13.94
C SER A 266 12.98 -26.54 15.19
N ARG A 267 11.72 -26.51 15.65
CA ARG A 267 11.25 -27.37 16.76
C ARG A 267 11.11 -28.83 16.32
N ASP A 268 10.73 -29.05 15.07
CA ASP A 268 10.59 -30.39 14.49
C ASP A 268 11.95 -31.01 14.07
N GLY A 269 13.06 -30.29 14.30
CA GLY A 269 14.42 -30.72 13.92
C GLY A 269 14.73 -30.58 12.42
N GLN A 270 13.83 -29.98 11.65
CA GLN A 270 13.95 -29.74 10.21
C GLN A 270 14.74 -28.46 9.91
N ILE A 271 15.99 -28.38 10.40
CA ILE A 271 16.83 -27.17 10.31
C ILE A 271 17.13 -26.77 8.87
N GLU A 272 17.37 -27.74 7.98
CA GLU A 272 17.65 -27.44 6.56
C GLU A 272 16.44 -26.84 5.84
N ASP A 273 15.22 -27.29 6.16
CA ASP A 273 14.00 -26.71 5.61
C ASP A 273 13.79 -25.27 6.13
N ALA A 274 14.12 -25.02 7.40
CA ALA A 274 14.09 -23.67 7.97
C ALA A 274 15.13 -22.75 7.31
N ARG A 275 16.35 -23.24 7.07
CA ARG A 275 17.42 -22.54 6.35
C ARG A 275 17.02 -22.24 4.91
N ALA A 276 16.33 -23.15 4.23
CA ALA A 276 15.85 -22.93 2.86
C ALA A 276 14.92 -21.70 2.75
N ILE A 277 14.08 -21.44 3.76
CA ILE A 277 13.22 -20.25 3.80
C ILE A 277 14.06 -18.97 3.96
N LEU A 278 15.07 -18.99 4.84
CA LEU A 278 15.95 -17.85 5.10
C LEU A 278 16.94 -17.58 3.97
N LYS A 279 17.33 -18.62 3.22
CA LYS A 279 18.42 -18.59 2.24
C LYS A 279 18.28 -17.42 1.26
N ARG A 280 17.09 -17.16 0.75
CA ARG A 280 16.86 -16.05 -0.21
C ARG A 280 17.16 -14.67 0.38
N HIS A 281 16.95 -14.48 1.67
CA HIS A 281 17.21 -13.21 2.36
C HIS A 281 18.68 -13.05 2.68
N VAL A 282 19.36 -14.17 2.99
CA VAL A 282 20.82 -14.24 3.10
C VAL A 282 21.49 -13.94 1.77
N ASP A 283 21.05 -14.58 0.68
CA ASP A 283 21.56 -14.35 -0.68
C ASP A 283 21.37 -12.88 -1.12
N ALA A 284 20.28 -12.24 -0.67
CA ALA A 284 19.96 -10.86 -0.98
C ALA A 284 20.72 -9.82 -0.13
N GLY A 285 21.45 -10.24 0.92
CA GLY A 285 22.06 -9.28 1.85
C GLY A 285 21.06 -8.59 2.79
N ASP A 286 19.81 -9.08 2.92
CA ASP A 286 18.76 -8.43 3.73
C ASP A 286 18.93 -8.77 5.23
N ILE A 287 19.85 -8.05 5.90
CA ILE A 287 20.15 -8.23 7.33
C ILE A 287 18.87 -8.13 8.17
N ASP A 288 18.06 -7.09 7.96
CA ASP A 288 16.81 -6.88 8.71
C ASP A 288 15.83 -8.03 8.43
N GLY A 289 15.71 -8.45 7.17
CA GLY A 289 14.87 -9.55 6.76
C GLY A 289 15.28 -10.90 7.35
N VAL A 290 16.58 -11.17 7.49
CA VAL A 290 17.10 -12.36 8.16
C VAL A 290 16.79 -12.29 9.65
N VAL A 291 17.29 -11.23 10.32
CA VAL A 291 17.17 -11.07 11.77
C VAL A 291 15.72 -11.17 12.18
N ARG A 292 14.81 -10.42 11.55
CA ARG A 292 13.39 -10.39 11.93
C ARG A 292 12.66 -11.69 11.66
N ARG A 293 13.17 -12.62 10.85
CA ARG A 293 12.57 -13.94 10.64
C ARG A 293 13.01 -14.98 11.66
N LEU A 294 13.95 -14.63 12.53
CA LEU A 294 14.36 -15.48 13.65
C LEU A 294 13.49 -15.22 14.88
N ASP A 295 12.96 -16.30 15.42
CA ASP A 295 12.34 -16.35 16.74
C ASP A 295 13.36 -16.75 17.78
N VAL A 296 13.87 -15.76 18.50
CA VAL A 296 14.89 -15.96 19.54
C VAL A 296 14.30 -15.86 20.93
N SER A 297 13.02 -16.20 21.08
CA SER A 297 12.40 -16.28 22.40
C SER A 297 12.89 -17.52 23.16
N THR A 298 12.94 -17.42 24.49
CA THR A 298 13.31 -18.53 25.38
C THR A 298 12.14 -19.45 25.71
N ASP A 299 10.96 -19.22 25.13
CA ASP A 299 9.70 -19.92 25.47
C ASP A 299 9.37 -19.97 26.97
N GLY A 300 9.75 -18.92 27.71
CA GLY A 300 9.54 -18.82 29.15
C GLY A 300 10.61 -19.49 30.00
N GLN A 301 11.64 -20.09 29.39
CA GLN A 301 12.83 -20.58 30.09
C GLN A 301 13.76 -19.42 30.49
N ARG A 302 14.65 -19.65 31.48
CA ARG A 302 15.73 -18.70 31.77
C ARG A 302 16.65 -18.56 30.56
N GLY A 303 17.07 -17.34 30.26
CA GLY A 303 18.05 -17.09 29.21
C GLY A 303 19.44 -16.86 29.79
N PHE A 304 20.42 -17.52 29.19
CA PHE A 304 21.83 -17.38 29.49
C PHE A 304 22.55 -16.71 28.33
N LEU A 305 23.42 -15.75 28.64
CA LEU A 305 24.38 -15.17 27.69
C LEU A 305 25.71 -15.88 27.87
N TRP A 306 26.55 -15.93 26.83
CA TRP A 306 27.85 -16.59 26.98
C TRP A 306 28.96 -15.96 26.14
N SER A 307 30.19 -16.23 26.54
CA SER A 307 31.40 -15.85 25.81
C SER A 307 32.51 -16.87 26.03
N GLY A 308 33.06 -17.43 24.95
CA GLY A 308 34.11 -18.45 24.99
C GLY A 308 33.63 -19.79 24.45
N ASN A 309 33.13 -20.65 25.33
CA ASN A 309 32.81 -22.04 24.98
C ASN A 309 31.30 -22.25 24.77
N LYS A 310 30.87 -22.27 23.50
CA LYS A 310 29.46 -22.47 23.08
C LYS A 310 28.85 -23.73 23.67
N VAL A 311 29.55 -24.85 23.53
CA VAL A 311 29.03 -26.18 23.89
C VAL A 311 28.83 -26.28 25.41
N ALA A 312 29.82 -25.85 26.19
CA ALA A 312 29.71 -25.83 27.64
C ALA A 312 28.61 -24.86 28.13
N ALA A 313 28.42 -23.73 27.46
CA ALA A 313 27.35 -22.79 27.79
C ALA A 313 25.96 -23.39 27.58
N GLY A 314 25.77 -24.12 26.48
CA GLY A 314 24.53 -24.86 26.22
C GLY A 314 24.24 -25.90 27.30
N GLN A 315 25.25 -26.69 27.68
CA GLN A 315 25.14 -27.70 28.75
C GLN A 315 24.81 -27.06 30.11
N TYR A 316 25.48 -25.95 30.46
CA TYR A 316 25.19 -25.21 31.68
C TYR A 316 23.75 -24.70 31.68
N ALA A 317 23.32 -24.06 30.58
CA ALA A 317 21.99 -23.50 30.46
C ALA A 317 20.91 -24.57 30.66
N GLU A 318 21.06 -25.72 29.98
CA GLU A 318 20.14 -26.86 30.10
C GLU A 318 20.08 -27.39 31.54
N ALA A 319 21.25 -27.58 32.18
CA ALA A 319 21.35 -28.04 33.55
C ALA A 319 20.69 -27.08 34.57
N HIS A 320 20.55 -25.80 34.21
CA HIS A 320 19.92 -24.76 35.05
C HIS A 320 18.52 -24.36 34.56
N GLY A 321 17.86 -25.21 33.75
CA GLY A 321 16.48 -25.01 33.31
C GLY A 321 16.30 -23.81 32.37
N GLY A 322 17.32 -23.50 31.57
CA GLY A 322 17.30 -22.41 30.60
C GLY A 322 17.90 -22.77 29.25
N THR A 323 18.10 -21.74 28.45
CA THR A 323 18.63 -21.83 27.08
C THR A 323 19.63 -20.70 26.82
N THR A 324 20.53 -20.91 25.87
CA THR A 324 21.29 -19.83 25.23
C THR A 324 20.58 -19.35 23.97
N LEU A 325 21.13 -18.34 23.28
CA LEU A 325 20.63 -17.89 21.98
C LEU A 325 20.52 -19.07 21.00
N GLU A 326 21.54 -19.91 20.92
CA GLU A 326 21.63 -21.04 19.98
C GLU A 326 20.63 -22.15 20.32
N GLY A 327 20.12 -22.21 21.56
CA GLY A 327 19.05 -23.13 21.93
C GLY A 327 17.66 -22.66 21.54
N THR A 328 17.48 -21.38 21.15
CA THR A 328 16.20 -20.84 20.68
C THR A 328 15.84 -21.36 19.28
N PRO A 329 14.55 -21.37 18.88
CA PRO A 329 14.15 -21.83 17.55
C PRO A 329 14.90 -21.13 16.42
N GLY A 330 15.06 -19.81 16.48
CA GLY A 330 15.77 -19.01 15.50
C GLY A 330 17.28 -19.14 15.60
N GLY A 331 17.84 -19.21 16.81
CA GLY A 331 19.28 -19.38 17.00
C GLY A 331 19.78 -20.70 16.40
N ARG A 332 19.08 -21.81 16.62
CA ARG A 332 19.42 -23.11 16.02
C ARG A 332 19.53 -23.08 14.49
N VAL A 333 18.75 -22.23 13.84
CA VAL A 333 18.70 -22.17 12.37
C VAL A 333 19.94 -21.50 11.79
N ILE A 334 20.45 -20.46 12.46
CA ILE A 334 21.65 -19.74 12.02
C ILE A 334 22.94 -20.29 12.61
N ASP A 335 22.87 -21.07 13.68
CA ASP A 335 24.03 -21.69 14.32
C ASP A 335 24.76 -22.61 13.34
N ASP A 336 26.09 -22.50 13.33
CA ASP A 336 27.01 -23.22 12.42
C ASP A 336 26.54 -23.28 10.95
N TRP A 337 25.89 -22.22 10.45
CA TRP A 337 25.40 -22.19 9.08
C TRP A 337 26.45 -21.63 8.10
N ASP A 338 27.18 -22.52 7.44
CA ASP A 338 28.26 -22.16 6.49
C ASP A 338 27.82 -21.22 5.36
N HIS A 339 26.60 -21.40 4.85
CA HIS A 339 26.07 -20.55 3.79
C HIS A 339 25.90 -19.10 4.27
N LEU A 340 25.38 -18.88 5.48
CA LEU A 340 25.29 -17.54 6.09
C LEU A 340 26.68 -16.92 6.23
N ASN A 341 27.64 -17.67 6.77
CA ASN A 341 29.00 -17.18 7.00
C ASN A 341 29.74 -16.86 5.69
N THR A 342 29.43 -17.59 4.61
CA THR A 342 30.04 -17.37 3.29
C THR A 342 29.37 -16.24 2.53
N SER A 343 28.03 -16.16 2.56
CA SER A 343 27.25 -15.13 1.86
C SER A 343 27.26 -13.78 2.56
N MET A 344 27.33 -13.79 3.90
CA MET A 344 27.45 -12.60 4.75
C MET A 344 28.65 -12.78 5.69
N PRO A 345 29.89 -12.61 5.17
CA PRO A 345 31.09 -12.59 6.02
C PRO A 345 30.96 -11.57 7.15
N TRP A 346 31.77 -11.73 8.20
CA TRP A 346 31.71 -10.89 9.40
C TRP A 346 31.71 -9.38 9.08
N ASP A 347 32.60 -8.94 8.19
CA ASP A 347 32.75 -7.56 7.74
C ASP A 347 31.68 -7.10 6.73
N LYS A 348 30.83 -8.01 6.27
CA LYS A 348 29.82 -7.83 5.21
C LYS A 348 28.46 -8.39 5.63
N GLY A 349 27.93 -7.91 6.74
CA GLY A 349 26.58 -8.24 7.21
C GLY A 349 26.54 -9.29 8.31
N GLY A 350 27.53 -10.18 8.40
CA GLY A 350 27.56 -11.25 9.41
C GLY A 350 27.61 -10.72 10.84
N GLU A 351 28.40 -9.67 11.09
CA GLU A 351 28.43 -9.00 12.40
C GLU A 351 27.05 -8.46 12.77
N GLN A 352 26.35 -7.82 11.83
CA GLN A 352 25.04 -7.23 12.07
C GLN A 352 23.97 -8.31 12.27
N VAL A 353 23.98 -9.40 11.51
CA VAL A 353 23.04 -10.51 11.70
C VAL A 353 23.20 -11.11 13.09
N TRP A 354 24.41 -11.50 13.48
CA TRP A 354 24.67 -12.08 14.80
C TRP A 354 24.42 -11.08 15.92
N GLY A 355 24.95 -9.87 15.80
CA GLY A 355 24.80 -8.82 16.80
C GLY A 355 23.35 -8.39 17.03
N GLN A 356 22.57 -8.14 15.98
CA GLN A 356 21.16 -7.74 16.13
C GLN A 356 20.29 -8.91 16.61
N THR A 357 20.61 -10.14 16.22
CA THR A 357 19.91 -11.34 16.73
C THR A 357 20.16 -11.53 18.22
N SER A 358 21.41 -11.38 18.64
CA SER A 358 21.84 -11.43 20.05
C SER A 358 21.23 -10.28 20.88
N ALA A 359 21.16 -9.06 20.35
CA ALA A 359 20.45 -7.94 20.98
C ALA A 359 18.95 -8.25 21.16
N ARG A 360 18.30 -8.83 20.14
CA ARG A 360 16.88 -9.23 20.22
C ARG A 360 16.64 -10.31 21.27
N TYR A 361 17.53 -11.30 21.36
CA TYR A 361 17.49 -12.34 22.40
C TYR A 361 17.62 -11.70 23.79
N THR A 362 18.64 -10.87 24.00
CA THR A 362 18.90 -10.18 25.27
C THR A 362 17.75 -9.27 25.71
N ARG A 363 17.11 -8.59 24.75
CA ARG A 363 15.92 -7.76 25.01
C ARG A 363 14.72 -8.59 25.49
N GLY A 364 14.63 -9.85 25.08
CA GLY A 364 13.58 -10.78 25.51
C GLY A 364 13.78 -11.35 26.91
N LEU A 365 14.98 -11.23 27.50
CA LEU A 365 15.28 -11.79 28.82
C LEU A 365 14.59 -11.01 29.94
N THR A 366 14.22 -11.67 31.03
CA THR A 366 13.57 -11.03 32.18
C THR A 366 14.03 -11.65 33.48
N GLY A 367 13.97 -10.89 34.58
CA GLY A 367 14.38 -11.40 35.89
C GLY A 367 15.90 -11.47 36.01
N ASP A 368 16.41 -12.58 36.54
CA ASP A 368 17.83 -12.79 36.81
C ASP A 368 18.56 -13.33 35.57
N VAL A 369 19.42 -12.48 35.00
CA VAL A 369 20.18 -12.77 33.77
C VAL A 369 21.64 -13.06 34.11
N GLU A 370 22.18 -14.13 33.53
CA GLU A 370 23.58 -14.53 33.75
C GLU A 370 24.36 -14.54 32.44
N ALA A 371 25.60 -14.04 32.50
CA ALA A 371 26.57 -14.10 31.42
C ALA A 371 27.71 -15.06 31.79
N LEU A 372 27.76 -16.20 31.10
CA LEU A 372 28.70 -17.28 31.32
C LEU A 372 29.98 -17.06 30.51
N GLN A 373 31.13 -17.08 31.15
CA GLN A 373 32.41 -16.77 30.51
C GLN A 373 33.41 -17.89 30.75
N SER A 374 34.29 -18.11 29.77
CA SER A 374 35.51 -18.88 29.97
C SER A 374 36.66 -17.98 30.45
N PRO A 375 37.70 -18.51 31.11
CA PRO A 375 38.83 -17.70 31.57
C PRO A 375 39.46 -16.84 30.48
N SER A 376 39.62 -17.39 29.26
CA SER A 376 40.17 -16.64 28.12
C SER A 376 39.26 -15.55 27.56
N ARG A 377 37.98 -15.50 27.97
CA ARG A 377 36.98 -14.52 27.56
C ARG A 377 36.38 -13.77 28.75
N ALA A 378 37.13 -13.64 29.84
CA ALA A 378 36.77 -12.80 30.97
C ALA A 378 36.51 -11.34 30.51
N GLY A 379 35.38 -10.75 30.93
CA GLY A 379 34.90 -9.46 30.45
C GLY A 379 34.17 -9.50 29.10
N GLY A 380 33.79 -10.71 28.65
CA GLY A 380 32.90 -10.96 27.52
C GLY A 380 33.54 -10.90 26.13
N GLY A 381 32.78 -11.32 25.13
CA GLY A 381 33.14 -11.24 23.71
C GLY A 381 32.84 -9.88 23.07
N TYR A 382 33.11 -9.78 21.77
CA TYR A 382 32.76 -8.59 20.99
C TYR A 382 31.23 -8.38 20.93
N VAL A 383 30.49 -9.43 20.58
CA VAL A 383 29.02 -9.40 20.48
C VAL A 383 28.40 -8.99 21.82
N PHE A 384 28.82 -9.63 22.90
CA PHE A 384 28.38 -9.31 24.25
C PHE A 384 28.55 -7.84 24.58
N ARG A 385 29.76 -7.29 24.43
CA ARG A 385 30.02 -5.88 24.76
C ARG A 385 29.28 -4.89 23.87
N LYS A 386 29.17 -5.17 22.57
CA LYS A 386 28.62 -4.22 21.60
C LYS A 386 27.09 -4.27 21.50
N TYR A 387 26.49 -5.45 21.61
CA TYR A 387 25.08 -5.68 21.30
C TYR A 387 24.25 -6.15 22.51
N GLU A 388 24.81 -6.92 23.43
CA GLU A 388 24.06 -7.48 24.57
C GLU A 388 24.07 -6.54 25.78
N MET A 389 25.25 -6.01 26.13
CA MET A 389 25.39 -5.09 27.27
C MET A 389 24.48 -3.87 27.20
N PRO A 390 24.30 -3.17 26.06
CA PRO A 390 23.33 -2.09 25.98
C PRO A 390 21.89 -2.52 26.29
N GLU A 391 21.48 -3.72 25.87
CA GLU A 391 20.14 -4.26 26.12
C GLU A 391 19.96 -4.76 27.56
N ILE A 392 21.03 -5.20 28.22
CA ILE A 392 21.06 -5.48 29.65
C ILE A 392 20.83 -4.19 30.44
N GLU A 393 21.62 -3.15 30.16
CA GLU A 393 21.51 -1.88 30.87
C GLU A 393 20.15 -1.22 30.64
N ALA A 394 19.62 -1.26 29.42
CA ALA A 394 18.25 -0.84 29.14
C ALA A 394 17.20 -1.69 29.90
N GLY A 395 17.43 -3.01 30.01
CA GLY A 395 16.57 -3.91 30.77
C GLY A 395 16.55 -3.63 32.28
N LYS A 396 17.71 -3.32 32.87
CA LYS A 396 17.83 -2.89 34.26
C LYS A 396 17.11 -1.56 34.50
N ALA A 397 17.34 -0.58 33.62
CA ALA A 397 16.70 0.73 33.70
C ALA A 397 15.17 0.65 33.59
N ALA A 398 14.66 -0.28 32.77
CA ALA A 398 13.23 -0.53 32.62
C ALA A 398 12.63 -1.44 33.71
N GLY A 399 13.43 -1.95 34.66
CA GLY A 399 12.98 -2.90 35.69
C GLY A 399 12.64 -4.30 35.17
N ARG A 400 12.94 -4.60 33.90
CA ARG A 400 12.75 -5.91 33.26
C ARG A 400 13.76 -6.95 33.78
N ILE A 401 14.99 -6.51 34.03
CA ILE A 401 16.08 -7.32 34.58
C ILE A 401 16.25 -6.95 36.05
N THR A 402 16.05 -7.92 36.94
CA THR A 402 16.12 -7.74 38.40
C THR A 402 17.55 -7.85 38.91
N SER A 403 18.34 -8.73 38.31
CA SER A 403 19.76 -8.87 38.59
C SER A 403 20.54 -9.30 37.35
N PHE A 404 21.82 -8.96 37.32
CA PHE A 404 22.73 -9.36 36.26
C PHE A 404 24.07 -9.78 36.86
N GLU A 405 24.56 -10.97 36.51
CA GLU A 405 25.81 -11.50 37.00
C GLU A 405 26.68 -12.05 35.85
N GLU A 406 27.97 -11.70 35.86
CA GLU A 406 28.99 -12.29 34.99
C GLU A 406 29.73 -13.38 35.75
N LYS A 407 29.73 -14.62 35.23
CA LYS A 407 30.29 -15.79 35.90
C LYS A 407 31.36 -16.45 35.03
N ILE A 408 32.55 -16.65 35.59
CA ILE A 408 33.61 -17.45 34.95
C ILE A 408 33.40 -18.91 35.37
N VAL A 409 32.54 -19.63 34.64
CA VAL A 409 32.11 -21.01 34.95
C VAL A 409 32.28 -21.97 33.79
N LEU A 410 32.63 -21.46 32.59
CA LEU A 410 32.85 -22.29 31.42
C LEU A 410 34.33 -22.69 31.33
N PRO A 411 34.66 -23.94 30.99
CA PRO A 411 36.03 -24.29 30.63
C PRO A 411 36.40 -23.65 29.28
N ASP A 412 37.68 -23.33 29.07
CA ASP A 412 38.16 -22.80 27.78
C ASP A 412 37.99 -23.82 26.63
N THR A 413 38.04 -25.12 26.93
CA THR A 413 37.82 -26.22 25.98
C THR A 413 37.10 -27.40 26.65
N GLY A 414 36.43 -28.24 25.86
CA GLY A 414 35.72 -29.42 26.36
C GLY A 414 34.31 -29.14 26.90
N ASN A 415 33.71 -30.15 27.53
CA ASN A 415 32.35 -30.10 28.08
C ASN A 415 32.32 -29.44 29.47
N TRP A 416 31.15 -28.90 29.84
CA TRP A 416 30.86 -28.50 31.21
C TRP A 416 30.79 -29.74 32.12
N PRO A 417 31.43 -29.71 33.30
CA PRO A 417 31.59 -30.87 34.19
C PRO A 417 30.31 -31.38 34.85
#